data_AF-A0A921DVJ0-F1
#
_entry.id   AF-A0A921DVJ0-F1
#
_cell.length_a   1.000
_cell.length_b   1.000
_cell.length_c   1.000
_cell.angle_alpha   90.00
_cell.angle_beta   90.00
_cell.angle_gamma   90.00
#
_symmetry.space_group_name_H-M   'P 1'
#
loop_
_entity.id
_entity.type
_entity.pdbx_description
1 polymer ?
#
loop_
_entity_poly.entity_id
_entity_poly.type
_entity_poly.pdbx_seq_one_letter_code
_entity_poly.pdbx_strand_id
1 'polypeptide(L)'
;MIKIYRKTATIKAEQFDNSREMAEKYHVEYDGAYVLPFRIDTPKGWLGIKVGDWIVADDDGKYWPIADDVFKKTYAELPVIPENVAYIIKQAKKGDYKLGWVFHATYLGLWRVSVGNWIRTHADTVARAWLDGYQVEEEK
;
A
#
# COMPACT_ATOMS: atom_id res chain seq x y z
N MET A 1 -26.03 -8.08 -17.54
CA MET A 1 -24.68 -7.72 -18.05
C MET A 1 -23.74 -7.65 -16.86
N ILE A 2 -22.67 -8.44 -16.85
CA ILE A 2 -21.67 -8.42 -15.78
C ILE A 2 -20.61 -7.38 -16.14
N LYS A 3 -20.29 -6.48 -15.21
CA LYS A 3 -19.21 -5.48 -15.33
C LYS A 3 -18.11 -5.80 -14.31
N ILE A 4 -16.85 -5.68 -14.72
CA ILE A 4 -15.68 -5.93 -13.87
C ILE A 4 -15.12 -4.58 -13.41
N TYR A 5 -14.88 -4.43 -12.11
CA TYR A 5 -14.38 -3.20 -11.49
C TYR A 5 -13.09 -3.48 -10.72
N ARG A 6 -12.25 -2.45 -10.59
CA ARG A 6 -11.09 -2.46 -9.67
C ARG A 6 -11.37 -1.54 -8.48
N LYS A 7 -10.81 -1.86 -7.31
CA LYS A 7 -10.73 -0.92 -6.19
C LYS A 7 -9.78 0.22 -6.55
N THR A 8 -10.09 1.44 -6.13
CA THR A 8 -9.29 2.65 -6.43
C THR A 8 -8.63 3.27 -5.20
N ALA A 9 -9.12 2.94 -4.00
CA ALA A 9 -8.56 3.44 -2.76
C ALA A 9 -7.36 2.58 -2.32
N THR A 10 -6.36 3.23 -1.73
CA THR A 10 -5.30 2.57 -0.98
C THR A 10 -5.83 2.13 0.38
N ILE A 11 -5.17 1.16 1.00
CA ILE A 11 -5.50 0.68 2.35
C ILE A 11 -4.29 0.85 3.26
N LYS A 12 -4.55 0.91 4.58
CA LYS A 12 -3.51 0.73 5.59
C LYS A 12 -3.68 -0.65 6.21
N ALA A 13 -2.57 -1.35 6.41
CA ALA A 13 -2.57 -2.65 7.05
C ALA A 13 -1.30 -2.83 7.87
N GLU A 14 -1.43 -3.52 9.00
CA GLU A 14 -0.32 -3.89 9.86
C GLU A 14 -0.39 -5.39 10.17
N GLN A 15 0.74 -6.07 10.11
CA GLN A 15 0.80 -7.49 10.42
C GLN A 15 0.76 -7.69 11.94
N PHE A 16 -0.17 -8.52 12.41
CA PHE A 16 -0.36 -8.78 13.82
C PHE A 16 0.79 -9.61 14.38
N ASP A 17 1.50 -9.04 15.37
CA ASP A 17 2.68 -9.64 16.00
C ASP A 17 2.42 -10.11 17.45
N ASN A 18 1.19 -9.93 17.97
CA ASN A 18 0.84 -10.18 19.37
C ASN A 18 1.68 -9.37 20.38
N SER A 19 2.22 -8.22 19.97
CA SER A 19 2.77 -7.25 20.89
C SER A 19 1.67 -6.63 21.74
N ARG A 20 2.04 -6.22 22.96
CA ARG A 20 1.14 -5.47 23.84
C ARG A 20 0.68 -4.16 23.20
N GLU A 21 1.56 -3.50 22.44
CA GLU A 21 1.24 -2.26 21.73
C GLU A 21 0.13 -2.49 20.69
N MET A 22 0.24 -3.52 19.84
CA MET A 22 -0.82 -3.85 18.89
C MET A 22 -2.10 -4.29 19.59
N ALA A 23 -2.01 -5.05 20.69
CA ALA A 23 -3.17 -5.46 21.45
C ALA A 23 -3.95 -4.26 22.03
N GLU A 24 -3.24 -3.27 22.57
CA GLU A 24 -3.82 -2.02 23.07
C GLU A 24 -4.39 -1.16 21.92
N LYS A 25 -3.64 -1.02 20.81
CA LYS A 25 -4.02 -0.21 19.64
C LYS A 25 -5.28 -0.72 18.93
N TYR A 26 -5.40 -2.03 18.77
CA TYR A 26 -6.49 -2.67 18.03
C TYR A 26 -7.55 -3.32 18.92
N HIS A 27 -7.46 -3.08 20.24
CA HIS A 27 -8.37 -3.66 21.24
C HIS A 27 -8.49 -5.19 21.10
N VAL A 28 -7.35 -5.87 20.97
CA VAL A 28 -7.30 -7.33 20.81
C VAL A 28 -7.59 -7.99 22.16
N GLU A 29 -8.61 -8.84 22.19
CA GLU A 29 -8.92 -9.66 23.35
C GLU A 29 -8.23 -11.02 23.28
N TYR A 30 -7.89 -11.56 24.46
CA TYR A 30 -7.42 -12.93 24.63
C TYR A 30 -8.45 -13.77 25.38
N ASP A 31 -8.87 -14.87 24.79
CA ASP A 31 -9.73 -15.88 25.42
C ASP A 31 -9.28 -17.29 25.03
N GLY A 32 -8.61 -17.96 25.96
CA GLY A 32 -8.07 -19.31 25.78
C GLY A 32 -9.11 -20.41 25.59
N ALA A 33 -10.41 -20.12 25.74
CA ALA A 33 -11.47 -21.08 25.43
C ALA A 33 -11.69 -21.27 23.91
N TYR A 34 -11.20 -20.34 23.08
CA TYR A 34 -11.35 -20.39 21.64
C TYR A 34 -10.14 -20.99 20.93
N VAL A 35 -10.40 -21.64 19.78
CA VAL A 35 -9.34 -22.18 18.90
C VAL A 35 -8.40 -21.08 18.40
N LEU A 36 -8.95 -19.91 18.10
CA LEU A 36 -8.19 -18.68 17.89
C LEU A 36 -8.36 -17.81 19.13
N PRO A 37 -7.37 -17.80 20.05
CA PRO A 37 -7.54 -17.14 21.34
C PRO A 37 -7.49 -15.62 21.23
N PHE A 38 -6.87 -15.08 20.18
CA PHE A 38 -6.87 -13.64 19.91
C PHE A 38 -8.05 -13.26 19.03
N ARG A 39 -8.75 -12.19 19.39
CA ARG A 39 -9.91 -11.70 18.63
C ARG A 39 -9.90 -10.18 18.57
N ILE A 40 -10.39 -9.63 17.46
CA ILE A 40 -10.56 -8.18 17.30
C ILE A 40 -12.03 -7.86 17.10
N ASP A 41 -12.48 -6.74 17.66
CA ASP A 41 -13.84 -6.26 17.43
C ASP A 41 -13.93 -5.65 16.02
N THR A 42 -14.97 -6.05 15.29
CA THR A 42 -15.20 -5.58 13.93
C THR A 42 -16.66 -5.18 13.78
N PRO A 43 -17.04 -4.43 12.74
CA PRO A 43 -18.46 -4.15 12.46
C PRO A 43 -19.34 -5.39 12.28
N LYS A 44 -18.74 -6.58 12.08
CA LYS A 44 -19.43 -7.87 11.96
C LYS A 44 -19.36 -8.71 13.25
N GLY A 45 -18.91 -8.12 14.35
CA GLY A 45 -18.61 -8.78 15.62
C GLY A 45 -17.18 -9.27 15.71
N TRP A 46 -16.90 -9.99 16.79
CA TRP A 46 -15.57 -10.50 17.11
C TRP A 46 -15.08 -11.52 16.08
N LEU A 47 -13.92 -11.24 15.48
CA LEU A 47 -13.25 -12.14 14.55
C LEU A 47 -11.92 -12.61 15.13
N GLY A 48 -11.65 -13.91 15.01
CA GLY A 48 -10.38 -14.50 15.41
C GLY A 48 -9.22 -14.03 14.52
N ILE A 49 -8.08 -13.78 15.14
CA ILE A 49 -6.83 -13.40 14.49
C ILE A 49 -5.69 -14.28 14.98
N LYS A 50 -4.68 -14.51 14.13
CA LYS A 50 -3.47 -15.26 14.47
C LYS A 50 -2.26 -14.38 14.19
N VAL A 51 -1.18 -14.62 14.93
CA VAL A 51 0.11 -13.97 14.65
C VAL A 51 0.49 -14.22 13.20
N GLY A 52 0.84 -13.16 12.48
CA GLY A 52 1.13 -13.16 11.05
C GLY A 52 -0.04 -12.77 10.15
N ASP A 53 -1.28 -12.75 10.64
CA ASP A 53 -2.41 -12.19 9.90
C ASP A 53 -2.31 -10.66 9.82
N TRP A 54 -3.00 -10.07 8.85
CA TRP A 54 -3.00 -8.63 8.62
C TRP A 54 -4.25 -7.98 9.18
N ILE A 55 -4.08 -6.93 9.98
CA ILE A 55 -5.17 -6.06 10.42
C ILE A 55 -5.28 -4.92 9.40
N VAL A 56 -6.37 -4.89 8.65
CA VAL A 56 -6.63 -3.84 7.65
C VAL A 56 -7.58 -2.81 8.24
N ALA A 57 -7.25 -1.53 8.04
CA ALA A 57 -8.08 -0.42 8.45
C ALA A 57 -8.83 0.18 7.24
N ASP A 58 -10.11 0.54 7.43
CA ASP A 58 -10.77 1.50 6.54
C ASP A 58 -10.58 2.95 7.00
N ASP A 59 -11.05 3.89 6.17
CA ASP A 59 -11.00 5.32 6.44
C ASP A 59 -11.88 5.74 7.64
N ASP A 60 -12.81 4.88 8.08
CA ASP A 60 -13.66 5.12 9.25
C ASP A 60 -13.02 4.62 10.57
N GLY A 61 -11.80 4.07 10.50
CA GLY A 61 -11.10 3.51 11.67
C GLY A 61 -11.64 2.15 12.11
N LYS A 62 -12.37 1.43 11.24
CA LYS A 62 -12.79 0.05 11.48
C LYS A 62 -11.70 -0.90 11.02
N TYR A 63 -11.58 -2.01 11.73
CA TYR A 63 -10.55 -3.02 11.47
C TYR A 63 -11.17 -4.37 11.09
N TRP A 64 -10.43 -5.15 10.30
CA TRP A 64 -10.72 -6.57 10.09
C TRP A 64 -9.45 -7.37 9.87
N PRO A 65 -9.38 -8.63 10.36
CA PRO A 65 -8.25 -9.49 10.10
C PRO A 65 -8.36 -10.12 8.71
N ILE A 66 -7.22 -10.29 8.04
CA ILE A 66 -7.07 -11.04 6.79
C ILE A 66 -5.88 -11.99 6.95
N ALA A 67 -6.08 -13.26 6.62
CA ALA A 67 -4.99 -14.23 6.61
C ALA A 67 -3.84 -13.81 5.67
N ASP A 68 -2.59 -14.05 6.08
CA ASP A 68 -1.39 -13.63 5.34
C ASP A 68 -1.39 -14.03 3.86
N ASP A 69 -1.76 -15.29 3.57
CA ASP A 69 -1.77 -15.82 2.22
C ASP A 69 -2.85 -15.19 1.34
N VAL A 70 -4.00 -14.83 1.93
CA VAL A 70 -5.07 -14.10 1.26
C VAL A 70 -4.66 -12.64 1.04
N PHE A 71 -4.04 -12.01 2.05
CA PHE A 71 -3.60 -10.62 1.98
C PHE A 71 -2.58 -10.43 0.86
N LYS A 72 -1.52 -11.23 0.83
CA LYS A 72 -0.45 -11.17 -0.19
C LYS A 72 -0.91 -11.49 -1.61
N LYS A 73 -2.00 -12.26 -1.77
CA LYS A 73 -2.63 -12.50 -3.08
C LYS A 73 -3.52 -11.33 -3.54
N THR A 74 -3.98 -10.51 -2.61
CA THR A 74 -5.00 -9.48 -2.86
C THR A 74 -4.41 -8.07 -2.97
N TYR A 75 -3.36 -7.79 -2.18
CA TYR A 75 -2.79 -6.46 -2.03
C TYR A 75 -1.30 -6.46 -2.39
N ALA A 76 -0.85 -5.31 -2.89
CA ALA A 76 0.55 -5.01 -3.12
C ALA A 76 0.87 -3.71 -2.39
N GLU A 77 2.07 -3.61 -1.82
CA GLU A 77 2.56 -2.37 -1.26
C GLU A 77 2.70 -1.29 -2.33
N LEU A 78 2.61 -0.03 -1.91
CA LEU A 78 2.90 1.07 -2.81
C LEU A 78 4.38 1.02 -3.21
N PRO A 79 4.70 1.37 -4.47
CA PRO A 79 6.09 1.45 -4.88
C PRO A 79 6.84 2.51 -4.07
N VAL A 80 8.01 2.16 -3.59
CA VAL A 80 8.97 3.10 -3.02
C VAL A 80 9.81 3.66 -4.17
N ILE A 81 9.89 4.99 -4.28
CA ILE A 81 10.61 5.66 -5.37
C ILE A 81 11.59 6.71 -4.84
N PRO A 82 12.67 7.01 -5.58
CA PRO A 82 13.57 8.10 -5.24
C PRO A 82 12.87 9.46 -5.21
N GLU A 83 13.32 10.36 -4.33
CA GLU A 83 12.74 11.70 -4.16
C GLU A 83 12.72 12.51 -5.48
N ASN A 84 13.78 12.42 -6.28
CA ASN A 84 13.86 13.11 -7.57
C ASN A 84 12.83 12.61 -8.60
N VAL A 85 12.46 11.32 -8.57
CA VAL A 85 11.40 10.75 -9.39
C VAL A 85 10.03 11.18 -8.85
N ALA A 86 9.84 11.15 -7.53
CA ALA A 86 8.64 11.66 -6.88
C ALA A 86 8.39 13.14 -7.21
N TYR A 87 9.44 13.95 -7.23
CA TYR A 87 9.37 15.35 -7.63
C TYR A 87 8.89 15.51 -9.07
N ILE A 88 9.42 14.72 -10.02
CA ILE A 88 8.98 14.73 -11.42
C ILE A 88 7.49 14.37 -11.52
N ILE A 89 7.03 13.33 -10.83
CA ILE A 89 5.61 12.93 -10.84
C ILE A 89 4.73 14.07 -10.31
N LYS A 90 5.11 14.72 -9.19
CA LYS A 90 4.37 15.87 -8.63
C LYS A 90 4.30 17.03 -9.62
N GLN A 91 5.42 17.42 -10.22
CA GLN A 91 5.44 18.55 -11.18
C GLN A 91 4.67 18.23 -12.45
N ALA A 92 4.79 17.01 -12.98
CA ALA A 92 4.05 16.58 -14.16
C ALA A 92 2.54 16.66 -13.91
N LYS A 93 2.05 16.11 -12.78
CA LYS A 93 0.63 16.19 -12.41
C LYS A 93 0.17 17.64 -12.18
N LYS A 94 0.98 18.49 -11.56
CA LYS A 94 0.68 19.92 -11.36
C LYS A 94 0.54 20.67 -12.69
N GLY A 95 1.31 20.30 -13.71
CA GLY A 95 1.22 20.84 -15.06
C GLY A 95 0.20 20.14 -15.98
N ASP A 96 -0.65 19.26 -15.44
CA ASP A 96 -1.60 18.41 -16.19
C ASP A 96 -0.96 17.52 -17.29
N TYR A 97 0.34 17.24 -17.17
CA TYR A 97 1.00 16.27 -18.03
C TYR A 97 0.52 14.87 -17.68
N LYS A 98 0.34 14.03 -18.72
CA LYS A 98 0.01 12.61 -18.55
C LYS A 98 1.28 11.78 -18.42
N LEU A 99 1.16 10.56 -17.89
CA LEU A 99 2.27 9.63 -17.71
C LEU A 99 3.11 9.45 -19.00
N GLY A 100 2.46 9.41 -20.17
CA GLY A 100 3.15 9.29 -21.46
C GLY A 100 4.17 10.40 -21.71
N TRP A 101 3.92 11.63 -21.24
CA TRP A 101 4.88 12.72 -21.35
C TRP A 101 6.13 12.50 -20.50
N VAL A 102 5.96 11.96 -19.29
CA VAL A 102 7.09 11.64 -18.40
C VAL A 102 8.03 10.64 -19.07
N PHE A 103 7.48 9.58 -19.67
CA PHE A 103 8.30 8.61 -20.41
C PHE A 103 8.90 9.20 -21.67
N HIS A 104 8.16 9.97 -22.45
CA HIS A 104 8.69 10.63 -23.64
C HIS A 104 9.88 11.53 -23.32
N ALA A 105 9.76 12.40 -22.31
CA ALA A 105 10.83 13.26 -21.82
C ALA A 105 12.06 12.48 -21.34
N THR A 106 11.84 11.31 -20.72
CA THR A 106 12.91 10.39 -20.32
C THR A 106 13.71 9.89 -21.52
N TYR A 107 13.04 9.45 -22.58
CA TYR A 107 13.73 8.94 -23.79
C TYR A 107 14.39 10.04 -24.62
N LEU A 108 13.91 11.29 -24.53
CA LEU A 108 14.56 12.46 -25.11
C LEU A 108 15.79 12.92 -24.32
N GLY A 109 16.05 12.36 -23.13
CA GLY A 109 17.18 12.76 -22.28
C GLY A 109 16.99 14.12 -21.62
N LEU A 110 15.75 14.57 -21.41
CA LEU A 110 15.45 15.86 -20.78
C LEU A 110 15.71 15.88 -19.26
N TRP A 111 15.78 14.69 -18.64
CA TRP A 111 16.10 14.55 -17.22
C TRP A 111 17.59 14.44 -16.99
N ARG A 112 18.03 14.68 -15.74
CA ARG A 112 19.37 14.27 -15.30
C ARG A 112 19.57 12.79 -15.64
N VAL A 113 20.75 12.45 -16.15
CA VAL A 113 21.05 11.09 -16.66
C VAL A 113 20.72 10.00 -15.64
N SER A 114 21.04 10.19 -14.36
CA SER A 114 20.71 9.26 -13.29
C SER A 114 19.20 9.01 -13.15
N VAL A 115 18.41 10.08 -13.18
CA VAL A 115 16.95 10.02 -13.06
C VAL A 115 16.32 9.38 -14.29
N GLY A 116 16.77 9.77 -15.48
CA GLY A 116 16.27 9.19 -16.72
C GLY A 116 16.59 7.69 -16.83
N ASN A 117 17.80 7.29 -16.43
CA ASN A 117 18.18 5.88 -16.36
C ASN A 117 17.29 5.11 -15.39
N TRP A 118 17.07 5.65 -14.18
CA TRP A 118 16.22 5.00 -13.19
C TRP A 118 14.78 4.84 -13.67
N ILE A 119 14.18 5.89 -14.25
CA ILE A 119 12.80 5.83 -14.78
C ILE A 119 12.70 4.76 -15.88
N ARG A 120 13.70 4.67 -16.76
CA ARG A 120 13.71 3.69 -17.84
C ARG A 120 13.84 2.26 -17.34
N THR A 121 14.66 2.00 -16.32
CA THR A 121 14.81 0.65 -15.77
C THR A 121 13.66 0.24 -14.83
N HIS A 122 12.86 1.20 -14.34
CA HIS A 122 11.76 0.99 -13.41
C HIS A 122 10.42 1.53 -13.95
N ALA A 123 10.20 1.42 -15.27
CA ALA A 123 9.05 2.03 -15.93
C ALA A 123 7.70 1.57 -15.33
N ASP A 124 7.57 0.27 -15.02
CA ASP A 124 6.37 -0.29 -14.39
C ASP A 124 6.16 0.27 -12.98
N THR A 125 7.22 0.36 -12.17
CA THR A 125 7.19 1.00 -10.85
C THR A 125 6.73 2.45 -10.95
N VAL A 126 7.21 3.21 -11.95
CA VAL A 126 6.77 4.59 -12.19
C VAL A 126 5.30 4.64 -12.61
N ALA A 127 4.85 3.70 -13.43
CA ALA A 127 3.44 3.62 -13.83
C ALA A 127 2.52 3.32 -12.64
N ARG A 128 2.92 2.39 -11.75
CA ARG A 128 2.22 2.12 -10.49
C ARG A 128 2.24 3.35 -9.57
N ALA A 129 3.39 4.00 -9.41
CA ALA A 129 3.53 5.22 -8.63
C ALA A 129 2.60 6.33 -9.14
N TRP A 130 2.48 6.46 -10.45
CA TRP A 130 1.61 7.43 -11.09
C TRP A 130 0.12 7.15 -10.85
N LEU A 131 -0.29 5.87 -10.91
CA LEU A 131 -1.69 5.45 -10.88
C LEU A 131 -2.21 5.23 -9.46
N ASP A 132 -1.42 4.57 -8.63
CA ASP A 132 -1.84 4.06 -7.32
C ASP A 132 -1.27 4.88 -6.15
N GLY A 133 -0.28 5.74 -6.41
CA GLY A 133 0.48 6.46 -5.39
C GLY A 133 1.81 5.76 -5.07
N TYR A 134 2.61 6.36 -4.19
CA TYR A 134 3.97 5.89 -3.90
C TYR A 134 4.42 6.32 -2.50
N GLN A 135 5.47 5.66 -2.03
CA GLN A 135 6.29 6.10 -0.89
C GLN A 135 7.61 6.68 -1.43
N VAL A 136 8.25 7.56 -0.65
CA VAL A 136 9.56 8.12 -1.01
C VAL A 136 10.62 7.42 -0.15
N GLU A 137 11.73 7.03 -0.76
CA GLU A 137 12.89 6.49 -0.03
C GLU A 137 13.30 7.49 1.07
N GLU A 138 13.41 7.01 2.31
CA GLU A 138 13.97 7.82 3.40
C GLU A 138 15.45 8.08 3.11
N GLU A 139 15.91 9.33 3.29
CA GLU A 139 17.34 9.64 3.27
C GLU A 139 18.00 8.86 4.41
N LYS A 140 18.84 7.88 4.04
CA LYS A 140 19.68 7.14 4.99
C LYS A 140 20.87 7.95 5.45
#